data_AF-A7XXZ4-F1
#
_entry.id   AF-A7XXZ4-F1
#
_cell.length_a   1.000
_cell.length_b   1.000
_cell.length_c   1.000
_cell.angle_alpha   90.00
_cell.angle_beta   90.00
_cell.angle_gamma   90.00
#
_symmetry.space_group_name_H-M   'P 1'
#
loop_
_entity.id
_entity.type
_entity.pdbx_description
1 polymer ?
#
loop_
_entity_poly.entity_id
_entity_poly.type
_entity_poly.pdbx_seq_one_letter_code
_entity_poly.pdbx_strand_id
1 'polypeptide(L)'
;FGFAFGREDIWHPEKDIYWGSEKEWLAKSGGENSRYSGQRDLENPLAAVMMGLIYVNPEGVDGNPDPLKTAHDMRVTFARMAMNDEETVALTAGGHTVGKAHGNGKASNLGPDPEAADLHEQGLGWNNHTSRGIGRNTVTSGIEGAWTTHPTRWDNEYFYLLLSYEWQL
;
A
#
# COMPACT_ATOMS: atom_id res chain seq x y z
N PHE A 1 -6.40 -13.37 -17.90
CA PHE A 1 -4.99 -13.79 -18.04
C PHE A 1 -4.29 -13.29 -19.31
N GLY A 2 -4.98 -13.06 -20.45
CA GLY A 2 -4.37 -12.37 -21.59
C GLY A 2 -4.20 -10.86 -21.39
N PHE A 3 -3.92 -10.12 -22.47
CA PHE A 3 -3.72 -8.67 -22.48
C PHE A 3 -4.57 -8.00 -23.56
N ALA A 4 -5.01 -6.75 -23.33
CA ALA A 4 -5.77 -5.94 -24.29
C ALA A 4 -5.30 -4.47 -24.26
N PHE A 5 -5.23 -3.85 -25.45
CA PHE A 5 -4.99 -2.41 -25.62
C PHE A 5 -6.29 -1.60 -25.48
N GLY A 6 -6.19 -0.27 -25.56
CA GLY A 6 -7.36 0.62 -25.72
C GLY A 6 -7.65 1.57 -24.58
N ARG A 7 -6.77 1.65 -23.57
CA ARG A 7 -6.81 2.76 -22.59
C ARG A 7 -6.10 3.96 -23.22
N GLU A 8 -6.85 5.00 -23.55
CA GLU A 8 -6.30 6.26 -24.07
C GLU A 8 -5.65 7.06 -22.95
N ASP A 9 -4.58 7.79 -23.27
CA ASP A 9 -3.95 8.70 -22.32
C ASP A 9 -4.86 9.91 -22.04
N ILE A 10 -4.80 10.39 -20.80
CA ILE A 10 -5.40 11.66 -20.37
C ILE A 10 -4.30 12.68 -20.10
N TRP A 11 -4.63 13.96 -20.24
CA TRP A 11 -3.65 15.06 -20.19
C TRP A 11 -3.81 15.97 -18.97
N HIS A 12 -4.72 15.62 -18.06
CA HIS A 12 -4.90 16.30 -16.78
C HIS A 12 -5.48 15.32 -15.75
N PRO A 13 -5.34 15.61 -14.45
CA PRO A 13 -5.98 14.82 -13.40
C PRO A 13 -7.50 14.81 -13.54
N GLU A 14 -8.13 13.70 -13.17
CA GLU A 14 -9.57 13.65 -12.94
C GLU A 14 -9.90 14.50 -11.70
N LYS A 15 -10.87 15.41 -11.81
CA LYS A 15 -11.19 16.38 -10.75
C LYS A 15 -12.37 15.97 -9.88
N ASP A 16 -13.15 15.01 -10.37
CA ASP A 16 -14.45 14.66 -9.79
C ASP A 16 -14.40 13.38 -8.94
N ILE A 17 -13.19 12.93 -8.60
CA ILE A 17 -12.99 11.76 -7.74
C ILE A 17 -12.89 12.22 -6.27
N TYR A 18 -13.84 11.76 -5.46
CA TYR A 18 -13.81 11.96 -4.02
C TYR A 18 -12.96 10.87 -3.34
N TRP A 19 -11.76 11.24 -2.90
CA TRP A 19 -10.81 10.34 -2.21
C TRP A 19 -10.97 10.30 -0.68
N GLY A 20 -11.90 11.08 -0.13
CA GLY A 20 -12.12 11.27 1.30
C GLY A 20 -12.06 12.75 1.69
N SER A 21 -12.48 13.03 2.92
CA SER A 21 -12.58 14.41 3.45
C SER A 21 -11.38 14.81 4.32
N GLU A 22 -10.47 13.88 4.62
CA GLU A 22 -9.30 14.13 5.46
C GLU A 22 -8.40 15.22 4.90
N LYS A 23 -7.73 15.95 5.79
CA LYS A 23 -6.78 17.02 5.44
C LYS A 23 -5.32 16.63 5.67
N GLU A 24 -5.09 15.44 6.20
CA GLU A 24 -3.77 14.89 6.47
C GLU A 24 -3.62 13.53 5.78
N TRP A 25 -2.44 13.28 5.20
CA TRP A 25 -2.08 11.98 4.66
C TRP A 25 -2.07 10.92 5.76
N LEU A 26 -2.57 9.73 5.45
CA LEU A 26 -2.55 8.58 6.36
C LEU A 26 -3.24 8.83 7.72
N ALA A 27 -4.17 9.80 7.78
CA ALA A 27 -4.93 10.09 8.98
C ALA A 27 -5.63 8.83 9.52
N LYS A 28 -5.45 8.57 10.82
CA LYS A 28 -6.08 7.44 11.51
C LYS A 28 -7.59 7.65 11.62
N SER A 29 -8.33 6.54 11.71
CA SER A 29 -9.77 6.59 11.92
C SER A 29 -10.17 7.22 13.26
N GLY A 30 -11.39 7.77 13.34
CA GLY A 30 -11.95 8.35 14.57
C GLY A 30 -11.65 9.84 14.82
N GLY A 31 -10.89 10.49 13.93
CA GLY A 31 -10.67 11.94 13.94
C GLY A 31 -11.77 12.76 13.23
N GLU A 32 -11.56 14.07 13.16
CA GLU A 32 -12.39 14.95 12.32
C GLU A 32 -12.26 14.54 10.84
N ASN A 33 -13.38 14.52 10.11
CA ASN A 33 -13.46 14.01 8.73
C ASN A 33 -13.10 12.52 8.56
N SER A 34 -13.21 11.72 9.63
CA SER A 34 -13.02 10.27 9.58
C SER A 34 -13.88 9.63 8.50
N ARG A 35 -13.25 8.86 7.61
CA ARG A 35 -13.95 8.00 6.63
C ARG A 35 -14.71 6.83 7.24
N TYR A 36 -14.57 6.60 8.54
CA TYR A 36 -15.24 5.54 9.28
C TYR A 36 -16.28 6.10 10.24
N SER A 37 -17.39 5.40 10.36
CA SER A 37 -18.44 5.60 11.36
C SER A 37 -18.89 4.27 11.95
N GLY A 38 -19.83 4.31 12.90
CA GLY A 38 -20.47 3.10 13.44
C GLY A 38 -19.47 2.07 13.98
N GLN A 39 -19.59 0.82 13.52
CA GLN A 39 -18.72 -0.29 13.91
C GLN A 39 -17.68 -0.57 12.83
N ARG A 40 -16.91 0.47 12.45
CA ARG A 40 -15.92 0.44 11.36
C ARG A 40 -16.58 0.35 9.98
N ASP A 41 -17.67 1.09 9.81
CA ASP A 41 -18.37 1.27 8.54
C ASP A 41 -17.64 2.32 7.69
N LEU A 42 -16.94 1.87 6.65
CA LEU A 42 -16.24 2.74 5.70
C LEU A 42 -17.27 3.51 4.85
N GLU A 43 -17.13 4.82 4.72
CA GLU A 43 -18.00 5.68 3.92
C GLU A 43 -17.99 5.25 2.43
N ASN A 44 -19.14 5.23 1.77
CA ASN A 44 -19.21 5.09 0.30
C ASN A 44 -18.98 6.46 -0.36
N PRO A 45 -18.22 6.54 -1.47
CA PRO A 45 -17.74 5.46 -2.33
C PRO A 45 -16.31 4.96 -2.01
N LEU A 46 -15.76 5.26 -0.85
CA LEU A 46 -14.35 4.98 -0.54
C LEU A 46 -14.07 3.48 -0.45
N ALA A 47 -12.88 3.07 -0.90
CA ALA A 47 -12.44 1.68 -0.93
C ALA A 47 -11.05 1.46 -0.30
N ALA A 48 -10.54 2.45 0.44
CA ALA A 48 -9.27 2.38 1.16
C ALA A 48 -9.42 2.82 2.62
N VAL A 49 -8.62 2.26 3.52
CA VAL A 49 -8.75 2.49 4.97
C VAL A 49 -8.14 3.80 5.46
N MET A 50 -7.29 4.45 4.67
CA MET A 50 -6.67 5.75 4.99
C MET A 50 -6.44 6.56 3.72
N MET A 51 -6.39 7.89 3.86
CA MET A 51 -6.10 8.79 2.75
C MET A 51 -4.68 8.52 2.22
N GLY A 52 -4.56 8.23 0.92
CA GLY A 52 -3.29 7.92 0.25
C GLY A 52 -2.89 6.45 0.24
N LEU A 53 -3.62 5.55 0.89
CA LEU A 53 -3.43 4.11 0.73
C LEU A 53 -4.27 3.56 -0.43
N ILE A 54 -3.81 2.45 -1.01
CA ILE A 54 -4.55 1.76 -2.09
C ILE A 54 -5.71 0.93 -1.52
N TYR A 55 -5.46 0.12 -0.48
CA TYR A 55 -6.49 -0.72 0.16
C TYR A 55 -6.39 -0.58 1.69
N VAL A 56 -5.44 -1.28 2.29
CA VAL A 56 -5.26 -1.40 3.75
C VAL A 56 -3.91 -0.85 4.19
N ASN A 57 -3.78 -0.60 5.50
CA ASN A 57 -2.49 -0.30 6.11
C ASN A 57 -1.71 -1.62 6.31
N PRO A 58 -0.47 -1.76 5.77
CA PRO A 58 0.30 -2.99 5.85
C PRO A 58 0.77 -3.34 7.27
N GLU A 59 0.78 -2.39 8.21
CA GLU A 59 1.09 -2.60 9.63
C GLU A 59 -0.16 -2.98 10.45
N GLY A 60 -1.34 -2.94 9.83
CA GLY A 60 -2.63 -3.29 10.42
C GLY A 60 -3.52 -2.09 10.75
N VAL A 61 -4.67 -2.38 11.36
CA VAL A 61 -5.74 -1.39 11.64
C VAL A 61 -5.19 -0.18 12.40
N ASP A 62 -5.16 0.99 11.77
CA ASP A 62 -4.64 2.23 12.37
C ASP A 62 -3.20 2.10 12.91
N GLY A 63 -2.41 1.19 12.31
CA GLY A 63 -1.04 0.84 12.70
C GLY A 63 -0.95 -0.21 13.83
N ASN A 64 -2.06 -0.85 14.20
CA ASN A 64 -2.07 -1.93 15.19
C ASN A 64 -1.95 -3.31 14.50
N PRO A 65 -0.88 -4.09 14.76
CA PRO A 65 -0.57 -5.33 14.05
C PRO A 65 -1.40 -6.52 14.56
N ASP A 66 -2.71 -6.48 14.29
CA ASP A 66 -3.65 -7.58 14.55
C ASP A 66 -4.09 -8.18 13.20
N PRO A 67 -3.51 -9.31 12.75
CA PRO A 67 -3.79 -9.89 11.44
C PRO A 67 -5.27 -10.24 11.22
N LEU A 68 -5.99 -10.64 12.28
CA LEU A 68 -7.41 -11.00 12.18
C LEU A 68 -8.27 -9.77 11.91
N LYS A 69 -7.97 -8.64 12.57
CA LYS A 69 -8.65 -7.37 12.28
C LYS A 69 -8.27 -6.82 10.91
N THR A 70 -7.00 -6.93 10.52
CA THR A 70 -6.53 -6.50 9.19
C THR A 70 -7.20 -7.32 8.09
N ALA A 71 -7.43 -8.62 8.29
CA ALA A 71 -8.15 -9.46 7.33
C ALA A 71 -9.60 -9.00 7.09
N HIS A 72 -10.26 -8.41 8.09
CA HIS A 72 -11.58 -7.79 7.91
C HIS A 72 -11.51 -6.59 6.97
N ASP A 73 -10.56 -5.67 7.20
CA ASP A 73 -10.34 -4.51 6.34
C ASP A 73 -9.95 -4.91 4.92
N MET A 74 -9.13 -5.96 4.75
CA MET A 74 -8.79 -6.50 3.44
C MET A 74 -10.04 -6.96 2.71
N ARG A 75 -10.90 -7.77 3.35
CA ARG A 75 -12.13 -8.25 2.72
C ARG A 75 -13.04 -7.10 2.29
N VAL A 76 -13.24 -6.09 3.15
CA VAL A 76 -14.10 -4.95 2.81
C VAL A 76 -13.55 -4.14 1.64
N THR A 77 -12.26 -3.79 1.69
CA THR A 77 -11.63 -2.93 0.66
C THR A 77 -11.53 -3.64 -0.69
N PHE A 78 -11.13 -4.92 -0.72
CA PHE A 78 -11.11 -5.71 -1.94
C PHE A 78 -12.50 -5.95 -2.52
N ALA A 79 -13.52 -6.22 -1.68
CA ALA A 79 -14.90 -6.35 -2.15
C ALA A 79 -15.42 -5.06 -2.80
N ARG A 80 -15.08 -3.89 -2.24
CA ARG A 80 -15.39 -2.58 -2.85
C ARG A 80 -14.64 -2.31 -4.16
N MET A 81 -13.55 -3.03 -4.40
CA MET A 81 -12.83 -3.05 -5.67
C MET A 81 -13.12 -4.28 -6.51
N ALA A 82 -14.30 -4.89 -6.31
CA ALA A 82 -14.85 -5.98 -7.11
C ALA A 82 -14.02 -7.28 -7.10
N MET A 83 -13.32 -7.56 -6.00
CA MET A 83 -12.62 -8.83 -5.78
C MET A 83 -13.26 -9.62 -4.64
N ASN A 84 -13.52 -10.90 -4.86
CA ASN A 84 -13.98 -11.82 -3.82
C ASN A 84 -12.81 -12.36 -2.97
N ASP A 85 -13.10 -13.22 -2.00
CA ASP A 85 -12.09 -13.80 -1.09
C ASP A 85 -11.01 -14.61 -1.84
N GLU A 86 -11.38 -15.44 -2.82
CA GLU A 86 -10.42 -16.25 -3.59
C GLU A 86 -9.48 -15.36 -4.40
N GLU A 87 -10.04 -14.35 -5.08
CA GLU A 87 -9.28 -13.39 -5.88
C GLU A 87 -8.36 -12.54 -5.00
N THR A 88 -8.82 -12.13 -3.81
CA THR A 88 -8.05 -11.37 -2.83
C THR A 88 -6.81 -12.16 -2.37
N VAL A 89 -7.00 -13.44 -2.03
CA VAL A 89 -5.88 -14.32 -1.65
C VAL A 89 -4.92 -14.51 -2.81
N ALA A 90 -5.42 -14.78 -4.01
CA ALA A 90 -4.60 -14.99 -5.20
C ALA A 90 -3.77 -13.75 -5.59
N LEU A 91 -4.38 -12.56 -5.57
CA LEU A 91 -3.70 -11.30 -5.86
C LEU A 91 -2.63 -10.97 -4.80
N THR A 92 -2.95 -11.13 -3.52
CA THR A 92 -2.02 -10.79 -2.42
C THR A 92 -0.81 -11.72 -2.41
N ALA A 93 -1.04 -13.04 -2.39
CA ALA A 93 0.05 -14.01 -2.36
C ALA A 93 0.83 -14.02 -3.67
N GLY A 94 0.14 -13.89 -4.82
CA GLY A 94 0.79 -13.82 -6.11
C GLY A 94 1.68 -12.58 -6.26
N GLY A 95 1.19 -11.41 -5.88
CA GLY A 95 1.98 -10.18 -5.88
C GLY A 95 3.21 -10.27 -4.99
N HIS A 96 3.03 -10.73 -3.74
CA HIS A 96 4.13 -10.86 -2.78
C HIS A 96 5.07 -12.03 -3.03
N THR A 97 4.81 -12.90 -4.01
CA THR A 97 5.77 -13.95 -4.41
C THR A 97 7.05 -13.35 -5.02
N VAL A 98 6.94 -12.16 -5.63
CA VAL A 98 8.04 -11.49 -6.35
C VAL A 98 8.41 -10.15 -5.71
N GLY A 99 9.68 -9.79 -5.79
CA GLY A 99 10.20 -8.50 -5.32
C GLY A 99 10.40 -8.43 -3.80
N LYS A 100 10.28 -7.21 -3.26
CA LYS A 100 10.52 -6.90 -1.85
C LYS A 100 9.91 -5.54 -1.46
N ALA A 101 9.70 -5.33 -0.17
CA ALA A 101 9.48 -4.01 0.41
C ALA A 101 10.82 -3.28 0.69
N HIS A 102 10.79 -1.96 0.82
CA HIS A 102 11.97 -1.12 1.06
C HIS A 102 11.80 -0.21 2.29
N GLY A 103 12.67 -0.41 3.27
CA GLY A 103 12.69 0.25 4.58
C GLY A 103 14.09 0.37 5.19
N ASN A 104 15.16 0.06 4.44
CA ASN A 104 16.54 0.10 4.95
C ASN A 104 17.11 1.53 5.06
N GLY A 105 16.51 2.35 5.93
CA GLY A 105 16.90 3.74 6.17
C GLY A 105 15.89 4.48 7.06
N LYS A 106 16.06 5.80 7.19
CA LYS A 106 15.14 6.64 7.96
C LYS A 106 14.14 7.29 7.02
N ALA A 107 12.84 7.07 7.24
CA ALA A 107 11.78 7.74 6.50
C ALA A 107 11.89 9.27 6.57
N SER A 108 12.39 9.81 7.70
CA SER A 108 12.65 11.25 7.89
C SER A 108 13.70 11.84 6.93
N ASN A 109 14.46 11.01 6.22
CA ASN A 109 15.44 11.48 5.23
C ASN A 109 14.83 11.63 3.83
N LEU A 110 13.60 11.13 3.60
CA LEU A 110 12.91 11.31 2.33
C LEU A 110 12.45 12.77 2.22
N GLY A 111 12.73 13.38 1.06
CA GLY A 111 12.18 14.67 0.70
C GLY A 111 10.67 14.61 0.40
N PRO A 112 10.11 15.75 -0.06
CA PRO A 112 8.70 15.85 -0.42
C PRO A 112 8.29 14.85 -1.51
N ASP A 113 6.99 14.55 -1.61
CA ASP A 113 6.42 13.81 -2.74
C ASP A 113 6.58 14.59 -4.07
N PRO A 114 6.37 13.96 -5.24
CA PRO A 114 6.63 14.59 -6.53
C PRO A 114 5.92 15.94 -6.78
N GLU A 115 4.72 16.16 -6.24
CA GLU A 115 3.97 17.41 -6.45
C GLU A 115 4.47 18.55 -5.54
N ALA A 116 5.19 18.21 -4.47
CA ALA A 116 5.77 19.17 -3.53
C ALA A 116 7.30 19.27 -3.64
N ALA A 117 7.92 18.49 -4.52
CA ALA A 117 9.36 18.48 -4.74
C ALA A 117 9.84 19.72 -5.50
N ASP A 118 11.11 20.07 -5.31
CA ASP A 118 11.72 21.22 -6.01
C ASP A 118 11.79 20.98 -7.53
N LEU A 119 11.74 22.06 -8.32
CA LEU A 119 11.77 21.99 -9.79
C LEU A 119 12.96 21.19 -10.36
N HIS A 120 14.10 21.21 -9.67
CA HIS A 120 15.31 20.52 -10.12
C HIS A 120 15.25 19.00 -9.94
N GLU A 121 14.24 18.48 -9.23
CA GLU A 121 13.92 17.04 -9.15
C GLU A 121 13.24 16.52 -10.42
N GLN A 122 12.81 17.43 -11.32
CA GLN A 122 12.33 17.10 -12.67
C GLN A 122 11.17 16.09 -12.69
N GLY A 123 10.21 16.25 -11.79
CA GLY A 123 9.02 15.40 -11.69
C GLY A 123 9.22 14.12 -10.87
N LEU A 124 10.38 13.96 -10.23
CA LEU A 124 10.61 12.94 -9.21
C LEU A 124 10.32 13.49 -7.80
N GLY A 125 10.20 12.59 -6.83
CA GLY A 125 9.98 12.92 -5.42
C GLY A 125 10.49 11.81 -4.50
N TRP A 126 10.32 12.02 -3.20
CA TRP A 126 10.85 11.16 -2.13
C TRP A 126 12.37 10.96 -2.20
N ASN A 127 13.09 11.90 -2.83
CA ASN A 127 14.53 11.79 -2.96
C ASN A 127 15.21 12.01 -1.61
N ASN A 128 16.20 11.16 -1.31
CA ASN A 128 17.02 11.28 -0.11
C ASN A 128 18.28 12.07 -0.45
N HIS A 129 18.38 13.29 0.07
CA HIS A 129 19.53 14.19 -0.12
C HIS A 129 20.53 14.15 1.05
N THR A 130 20.27 13.33 2.08
CA THR A 130 21.12 13.23 3.27
C THR A 130 22.14 12.08 3.15
N SER A 131 21.70 10.95 2.60
CA SER A 131 22.52 9.76 2.39
C SER A 131 22.16 9.10 1.06
N ARG A 132 22.92 8.10 0.62
CA ARG A 132 22.56 7.34 -0.60
C ARG A 132 21.19 6.69 -0.41
N GLY A 133 20.19 7.07 -1.20
CA GLY A 133 18.79 6.58 -1.14
C GLY A 133 18.38 5.55 -2.19
N ILE A 134 19.33 4.92 -2.89
CA ILE A 134 19.06 3.98 -3.99
C ILE A 134 19.63 2.59 -3.73
N GLY A 135 19.01 1.57 -4.33
CA GLY A 135 19.42 0.17 -4.24
C GLY A 135 19.22 -0.36 -2.83
N ARG A 136 20.29 -0.90 -2.22
CA ARG A 136 20.22 -1.47 -0.86
C ARG A 136 19.83 -0.48 0.24
N ASN A 137 19.85 0.83 -0.03
CA ASN A 137 19.51 1.88 0.94
C ASN A 137 18.16 2.55 0.62
N THR A 138 17.38 1.99 -0.30
CA THR A 138 16.07 2.54 -0.66
C THR A 138 15.10 2.45 0.52
N VAL A 139 14.29 3.49 0.68
CA VAL A 139 13.17 3.54 1.62
C VAL A 139 11.93 3.92 0.81
N THR A 140 10.85 3.18 0.98
CA THR A 140 9.55 3.44 0.35
C THR A 140 8.45 3.32 1.40
N SER A 141 8.07 2.11 1.79
CA SER A 141 7.05 1.89 2.82
C SER A 141 7.60 1.95 4.24
N GLY A 142 8.91 1.78 4.43
CA GLY A 142 9.53 1.61 5.74
C GLY A 142 9.59 0.14 6.20
N ILE A 143 8.88 -0.77 5.52
CA ILE A 143 8.98 -2.23 5.72
C ILE A 143 10.13 -2.76 4.85
N GLU A 144 10.96 -3.65 5.38
CA GLU A 144 12.14 -4.16 4.69
C GLU A 144 12.10 -5.68 4.53
N GLY A 145 12.34 -6.16 3.31
CA GLY A 145 12.56 -7.59 3.05
C GLY A 145 11.70 -8.14 1.91
N ALA A 146 12.09 -9.33 1.46
CA ALA A 146 11.32 -10.14 0.52
C ALA A 146 10.48 -11.17 1.28
N TRP A 147 9.38 -11.63 0.66
CA TRP A 147 8.52 -12.66 1.24
C TRP A 147 8.91 -14.09 0.82
N THR A 148 9.79 -14.24 -0.18
CA THR A 148 10.27 -15.52 -0.70
C THR A 148 11.79 -15.57 -0.72
N THR A 149 12.37 -16.78 -0.76
CA THR A 149 13.84 -16.92 -0.86
C THR A 149 14.34 -16.71 -2.29
N HIS A 150 13.45 -16.81 -3.27
CA HIS A 150 13.71 -16.60 -4.69
C HIS A 150 12.87 -15.43 -5.27
N PRO A 151 13.08 -14.17 -4.84
CA PRO A 151 12.18 -13.04 -5.13
C PRO A 151 12.12 -12.60 -6.60
N THR A 152 12.88 -13.21 -7.49
CA THR A 152 12.89 -12.93 -8.93
C THR A 152 12.27 -14.04 -9.76
N ARG A 153 11.70 -15.06 -9.12
CA ARG A 153 11.06 -16.20 -9.77
C ARG A 153 9.66 -16.42 -9.20
N TRP A 154 8.74 -16.82 -10.06
CA TRP A 154 7.45 -17.33 -9.62
C TRP A 154 7.58 -18.76 -9.05
N ASP A 155 7.10 -18.98 -7.84
CA ASP A 155 6.91 -20.29 -7.22
C ASP A 155 5.83 -20.21 -6.13
N ASN A 156 5.70 -21.23 -5.28
CA ASN A 156 4.73 -21.26 -4.19
C ASN A 156 5.36 -20.96 -2.81
N GLU A 157 6.58 -20.42 -2.76
CA GLU A 157 7.30 -20.26 -1.50
C GLU A 157 6.59 -19.32 -0.53
N TYR A 158 5.83 -18.34 -1.02
CA TYR A 158 5.04 -17.45 -0.16
C TYR A 158 4.15 -18.24 0.80
N PHE A 159 3.35 -19.19 0.28
CA PHE A 159 2.47 -20.02 1.10
C PHE A 159 3.26 -21.06 1.91
N TYR A 160 4.32 -21.63 1.33
CA TYR A 160 5.16 -22.58 2.06
C TYR A 160 5.74 -21.92 3.32
N LEU A 161 6.33 -20.74 3.20
CA LEU A 161 6.91 -19.99 4.31
C LEU A 161 5.82 -19.53 5.29
N LEU A 162 4.71 -18.98 4.79
CA LEU A 162 3.62 -18.51 5.63
C LEU A 162 3.03 -19.62 6.52
N LEU A 163 2.85 -20.83 5.98
CA LEU A 163 2.15 -21.92 6.65
C LEU A 163 3.08 -22.89 7.41
N SER A 164 4.39 -22.89 7.11
CA SER A 164 5.34 -23.82 7.73
C SER A 164 6.13 -23.22 8.90
N TYR A 165 6.04 -21.91 9.12
CA TYR A 165 6.78 -21.20 10.16
C TYR A 165 5.83 -20.46 11.10
N GLU A 166 6.27 -20.32 12.34
CA GLU A 166 5.68 -19.38 13.30
C GLU A 166 6.28 -17.99 13.10
N TRP A 167 5.45 -16.95 13.20
CA TRP A 167 5.85 -15.57 12.94
C TRP A 167 5.89 -14.74 14.22
N GLN A 168 6.87 -13.85 14.31
CA GLN A 168 7.07 -12.97 15.45
C GLN A 168 7.11 -11.51 14.98
N LEU A 169 6.43 -10.64 15.73
CA LEU A 169 6.49 -9.19 15.59
C LEU A 169 7.80 -8.62 16.17
#